data_AF-A0A2P9GXT6-F1
#
_entry.id   AF-A0A2P9GXT6-F1
#
_cell.length_a   1.000
_cell.length_b   1.000
_cell.length_c   1.000
_cell.angle_alpha   90.00
_cell.angle_beta   90.00
_cell.angle_gamma   90.00
#
_symmetry.space_group_name_H-M   'P 1'
#
loop_
_entity.id
_entity.type
_entity.pdbx_description
1 polymer ?
#
loop_
_entity_poly.entity_id
_entity_poly.type
_entity_poly.pdbx_seq_one_letter_code
_entity_poly.pdbx_strand_id
1 'polypeptide(L)'
;MSINGEDVAGYLSADEVRMKMRMSGGFLRFQKWLVIYNLLVDPRPLEEIARHTGLSESSVYRIIAEYNNAGPESIDSIGKMGRHSWFEQAGTASII
;
A
#
# COMPACT_ATOMS: atom_id res chain seq x y z
N MET A 1 -5.00 17.85 10.82
CA MET A 1 -5.36 17.28 12.14
C MET A 1 -6.57 16.37 11.97
N SER A 2 -6.28 15.08 11.79
CA SER A 2 -7.03 13.92 12.27
C SER A 2 -6.00 12.80 12.26
N ILE A 3 -5.68 12.27 13.43
CA ILE A 3 -4.80 11.12 13.59
C ILE A 3 -5.56 9.89 13.05
N ASN A 4 -4.92 9.04 12.22
CA ASN A 4 -5.44 7.81 11.56
C ASN A 4 -5.86 7.87 10.05
N GLY A 5 -5.42 8.86 9.25
CA GLY A 5 -5.80 9.00 7.83
C GLY A 5 -4.74 8.50 6.84
N GLU A 6 -4.74 7.21 6.51
CA GLU A 6 -3.98 6.69 5.36
C GLU A 6 -4.87 6.67 4.12
N ASP A 7 -5.14 7.85 3.56
CA ASP A 7 -5.85 7.96 2.29
C ASP A 7 -5.02 7.33 1.17
N VAL A 8 -5.66 6.47 0.37
CA VAL A 8 -5.06 5.90 -0.83
C VAL A 8 -5.17 6.92 -1.95
N ALA A 9 -4.05 7.17 -2.63
CA ALA A 9 -4.01 8.07 -3.78
C ALA A 9 -4.98 7.59 -4.87
N GLY A 10 -5.78 8.50 -5.42
CA GLY A 10 -6.85 8.20 -6.38
C GLY A 10 -6.37 7.80 -7.78
N TYR A 11 -5.34 6.96 -7.90
CA TYR A 11 -4.83 6.49 -9.19
C TYR A 11 -5.78 5.52 -9.89
N LEU A 12 -6.48 4.68 -9.12
CA LEU A 12 -7.43 3.69 -9.63
C LEU A 12 -8.71 3.70 -8.80
N SER A 13 -9.83 3.43 -9.46
CA SER A 13 -11.10 3.10 -8.82
C SER A 13 -11.08 1.70 -8.20
N ALA A 14 -12.01 1.44 -7.29
CA ALA A 14 -12.16 0.12 -6.66
C ALA A 14 -12.39 -1.02 -7.68
N ASP A 15 -13.09 -0.75 -8.78
CA ASP A 15 -13.34 -1.77 -9.81
C ASP A 15 -12.09 -2.06 -10.64
N GLU A 16 -11.28 -1.05 -10.94
CA GLU A 16 -9.98 -1.23 -11.59
C GLU A 16 -9.01 -2.02 -10.70
N VAL A 17 -8.98 -1.74 -9.39
CA VAL A 17 -8.20 -2.53 -8.42
C VAL A 17 -8.70 -3.97 -8.35
N ARG A 18 -10.02 -4.18 -8.36
CA ARG A 18 -10.60 -5.54 -8.43
C ARG A 18 -10.17 -6.26 -9.72
N MET A 19 -10.12 -5.58 -10.86
CA MET A 19 -9.61 -6.15 -12.10
C MET A 19 -8.13 -6.53 -11.98
N LYS A 20 -7.30 -5.65 -11.40
CA LYS A 20 -5.89 -5.95 -11.11
C LYS A 20 -5.72 -7.19 -10.24
N MET A 21 -6.53 -7.38 -9.20
CA MET A 21 -6.50 -8.59 -8.37
C MET A 21 -6.77 -9.87 -9.18
N ARG A 22 -7.75 -9.84 -10.09
CA ARG A 22 -8.14 -11.00 -10.91
C ARG A 22 -7.08 -11.35 -11.96
N MET A 23 -6.40 -10.34 -12.49
CA MET A 23 -5.38 -10.48 -13.53
C MET A 23 -3.98 -10.72 -12.95
N SER A 24 -3.78 -10.45 -11.66
CA SER A 24 -2.49 -10.61 -10.99
C SER A 24 -2.08 -12.08 -10.90
N GLY A 25 -0.97 -12.41 -11.54
CA GLY A 25 -0.30 -13.69 -11.33
C GLY A 25 0.49 -13.70 -10.02
N GLY A 26 0.16 -14.62 -9.12
CA GLY A 26 0.94 -14.90 -7.90
C GLY A 26 0.33 -14.30 -6.63
N PHE A 27 0.42 -15.08 -5.55
CA PHE A 27 -0.23 -14.81 -4.27
C PHE A 27 0.17 -13.48 -3.63
N LEU A 28 1.46 -13.13 -3.66
CA LEU A 28 1.98 -11.88 -3.10
C LEU A 28 1.40 -10.63 -3.78
N ARG A 29 1.29 -10.63 -5.12
CA ARG A 29 0.67 -9.50 -5.84
C ARG A 29 -0.81 -9.37 -5.52
N PHE A 30 -1.51 -10.50 -5.46
CA PHE A 30 -2.90 -10.53 -5.04
C PHE A 30 -3.08 -9.91 -3.64
N GLN A 31 -2.24 -10.27 -2.65
CA GLN A 31 -2.30 -9.69 -1.31
C GLN A 31 -2.06 -8.19 -1.31
N LYS A 32 -1.07 -7.70 -2.07
CA LYS A 32 -0.83 -6.25 -2.19
C LYS A 32 -2.06 -5.52 -2.75
N TRP A 33 -2.65 -6.03 -3.83
CA TRP A 33 -3.85 -5.44 -4.41
C TRP A 33 -5.08 -5.53 -3.48
N LEU A 34 -5.19 -6.61 -2.70
CA LEU A 34 -6.24 -6.77 -1.70
C LEU A 34 -6.15 -5.70 -0.60
N VAL A 35 -4.95 -5.29 -0.18
CA VAL A 35 -4.76 -4.17 0.77
C VAL A 35 -5.35 -2.88 0.20
N ILE A 36 -4.96 -2.50 -1.02
CA ILE A 36 -5.45 -1.28 -1.67
C ILE A 36 -6.98 -1.33 -1.87
N TYR A 37 -7.52 -2.49 -2.25
CA TYR A 37 -8.96 -2.68 -2.41
C TYR A 37 -9.73 -2.47 -1.11
N ASN A 38 -9.24 -3.00 0.01
CA ASN A 38 -9.90 -2.83 1.31
C ASN A 38 -9.96 -1.35 1.71
N LEU A 39 -8.88 -0.59 1.52
CA LEU A 39 -8.86 0.84 1.83
C LEU A 39 -9.85 1.66 1.00
N LEU A 40 -10.06 1.30 -0.26
CA LEU A 40 -10.98 2.01 -1.15
C LEU A 40 -12.46 1.68 -0.89
N VAL A 41 -12.77 0.45 -0.51
CA VAL A 41 -14.16 -0.04 -0.40
C VAL A 41 -14.67 0.01 1.03
N ASP A 42 -13.81 -0.27 2.00
CA ASP A 42 -14.15 -0.42 3.40
C ASP A 42 -12.94 -0.03 4.28
N PRO A 43 -12.64 1.29 4.38
CA PRO A 43 -11.49 1.79 5.09
C PRO A 43 -11.56 1.40 6.57
N ARG A 44 -10.59 0.61 6.99
CA ARG A 44 -10.44 0.05 8.34
C ARG A 44 -9.05 0.36 8.91
N PRO A 45 -8.85 0.26 10.23
CA PRO A 45 -7.54 0.34 10.84
C PRO A 45 -6.56 -0.66 10.21
N LEU A 46 -5.26 -0.30 10.16
CA LEU A 46 -4.22 -1.14 9.56
C LEU A 46 -4.17 -2.55 10.16
N GLU A 47 -4.34 -2.67 11.48
CA GLU A 47 -4.45 -3.93 12.21
C GLU A 47 -5.49 -4.87 11.58
N GLU A 48 -6.68 -4.35 11.29
CA GLU A 48 -7.79 -5.13 10.76
C GLU A 48 -7.52 -5.56 9.31
N ILE A 49 -6.94 -4.67 8.52
CA ILE A 49 -6.53 -4.96 7.14
C ILE A 49 -5.42 -6.02 7.14
N ALA A 50 -4.44 -5.90 8.04
CA ALA A 50 -3.35 -6.84 8.21
C ALA A 50 -3.89 -8.24 8.54
N ARG A 51 -4.78 -8.34 9.53
CA ARG A 51 -5.46 -9.59 9.91
C ARG A 51 -6.26 -10.20 8.76
N HIS A 52 -6.98 -9.37 8.00
CA HIS A 52 -7.79 -9.83 6.87
C HIS A 52 -6.96 -10.32 5.68
N THR A 53 -5.83 -9.67 5.42
CA THR A 53 -4.96 -9.97 4.27
C THR A 53 -3.87 -11.01 4.58
N GLY A 54 -3.72 -11.40 5.85
CA GLY A 54 -2.66 -12.30 6.30
C GLY A 54 -1.27 -11.67 6.28
N LEU A 55 -1.20 -10.36 6.44
CA LEU A 55 0.04 -9.57 6.45
C LEU A 55 0.32 -9.00 7.84
N SER A 56 1.52 -8.45 8.04
CA SER A 56 1.82 -7.59 9.18
C SER A 56 1.34 -6.16 8.93
N GLU A 57 1.05 -5.40 9.99
CA GLU A 57 0.72 -3.96 9.90
C GLU A 57 1.83 -3.17 9.18
N SER A 58 3.09 -3.49 9.47
CA SER A 58 4.25 -2.90 8.79
C SER A 58 4.27 -3.17 7.27
N SER A 59 3.79 -4.34 6.84
CA SER A 59 3.68 -4.67 5.42
C SER A 59 2.55 -3.90 4.77
N VAL A 60 1.40 -3.80 5.45
CA VAL A 60 0.24 -3.00 4.99
C VAL A 60 0.66 -1.54 4.81
N TYR A 61 1.25 -0.92 5.83
CA TYR A 61 1.76 0.44 5.77
C TYR A 61 2.72 0.63 4.59
N ARG A 62 3.67 -0.29 4.40
CA ARG A 62 4.64 -0.22 3.30
C ARG A 62 3.97 -0.29 1.93
N ILE A 63 2.96 -1.14 1.77
CA ILE A 63 2.20 -1.28 0.52
C ILE A 63 1.44 0.02 0.21
N ILE A 64 0.82 0.62 1.22
CA ILE A 64 0.11 1.90 1.08
C ILE A 64 1.09 3.01 0.67
N ALA A 65 2.21 3.13 1.38
CA ALA A 65 3.24 4.10 1.05
C ALA A 65 3.81 3.88 -0.36
N GLU A 66 4.10 2.63 -0.73
CA GLU A 66 4.58 2.27 -2.08
C GLU A 66 3.59 2.72 -3.16
N TYR A 67 2.30 2.40 -2.99
CA TYR A 67 1.23 2.79 -3.91
C TYR A 67 1.06 4.32 -3.99
N ASN A 68 1.03 5.00 -2.84
CA ASN A 68 0.82 6.45 -2.77
C ASN A 68 1.98 7.25 -3.39
N ASN A 69 3.20 6.73 -3.37
CA ASN A 69 4.37 7.43 -3.88
C ASN A 69 4.72 7.06 -5.33
N ALA A 70 4.51 5.81 -5.74
CA ALA A 70 4.98 5.28 -7.02
C ALA A 70 3.85 4.71 -7.90
N GLY A 71 2.59 4.85 -7.48
CA GLY A 71 1.43 4.49 -8.27
C GLY A 71 1.21 2.98 -8.47
N PRO A 72 0.22 2.61 -9.30
CA PRO A 72 -0.19 1.22 -9.55
C PRO A 72 0.94 0.28 -10.01
N GLU A 73 1.87 0.78 -10.82
CA GLU A 73 2.99 -0.01 -11.37
C GLU A 73 3.92 -0.57 -10.30
N SER A 74 4.03 0.10 -9.14
CA SER A 74 4.86 -0.34 -8.03
C SER A 74 4.39 -1.70 -7.48
N ILE A 75 3.06 -1.88 -7.38
CA ILE A 75 2.42 -3.09 -6.87
C ILE A 75 2.60 -4.28 -7.81
N ASP A 76 2.54 -4.04 -9.12
CA ASP A 76 2.68 -5.08 -10.14
C ASP A 76 4.13 -5.54 -10.37
N SER A 77 5.12 -4.75 -9.91
CA SER A 77 6.52 -5.00 -10.17
C SER A 77 7.01 -6.31 -9.50
N ILE A 78 7.55 -7.23 -10.30
CA ILE A 78 8.22 -8.44 -9.81
C ILE A 78 9.57 -8.01 -9.26
N GLY A 79 9.61 -7.70 -7.96
CA GLY A 79 10.84 -7.73 -7.16
C GLY A 79 12.03 -6.97 -7.74
N LYS A 80 11.94 -5.64 -7.81
CA LYS A 80 13.09 -4.81 -7.43
C LYS A 80 12.87 -4.28 -6.03
N MET A 81 12.76 -5.19 -5.05
CA MET A 81 12.94 -4.82 -3.65
C MET A 81 14.44 -4.53 -3.44
N GLY A 82 14.96 -3.50 -4.12
CA GLY A 82 16.18 -2.86 -3.72
C GLY A 82 15.94 -2.35 -2.30
N ARG A 83 16.90 -2.59 -1.41
CA ARG A 83 16.92 -2.03 -0.06
C ARG A 83 16.96 -0.51 -0.17
N HIS A 84 15.82 0.14 -0.36
CA HIS A 84 15.73 1.58 -0.23
C HIS A 84 15.43 1.86 1.25
N SER A 85 16.45 2.36 1.94
CA SER A 85 16.40 2.81 3.33
C SER A 85 15.42 4.00 3.39
N TRP A 86 14.13 3.72 3.62
CA TRP A 86 13.12 4.77 3.79
C TRP A 86 13.38 5.61 5.06
N PHE A 87 14.16 5.09 6.01
CA PHE A 87 14.58 5.82 7.20
C PHE A 87 15.46 7.05 6.91
N GLU A 88 15.96 7.25 5.69
CA GLU A 88 16.74 8.44 5.34
C GLU A 88 15.91 9.64 4.84
N GLN A 89 14.60 9.50 4.61
CA GLN A 89 13.77 10.62 4.10
C GLN A 89 12.91 11.32 5.17
N ALA A 90 12.91 10.83 6.41
CA ALA A 90 12.25 11.50 7.54
C ALA A 90 13.29 12.17 8.44
N GLY A 91 13.96 13.22 7.95
CA GLY A 91 15.01 13.85 8.75
C GLY A 91 15.77 15.02 8.15
N THR A 92 15.13 15.95 7.44
CA THR A 92 15.70 17.30 7.25
C THR A 92 14.60 18.37 7.24
N ALA A 93 13.85 18.43 8.34
CA ALA A 93 13.11 19.64 8.70
C ALA A 93 13.84 20.37 9.85
N SER A 94 14.74 21.27 9.44
CA SER A 94 15.15 22.51 10.10
C SER A 94 16.03 22.49 11.37
N ILE A 95 16.63 23.67 11.62
CA ILE A 95 17.50 24.12 12.73
C ILE A 95 18.99 23.79 12.44
N ILE A 96 19.88 24.69 12.04
CA ILE A 96 20.14 26.15 12.24
C ILE A 96 20.92 26.68 11.05
#